data_AF-A0A9E3X3Y7-F1
#
_entry.id   AF-A0A9E3X3Y7-F1
#
_cell.length_a   1.000
_cell.length_b   1.000
_cell.length_c   1.000
_cell.angle_alpha   90.00
_cell.angle_beta   90.00
_cell.angle_gamma   90.00
#
_symmetry.space_group_name_H-M   'P 1'
#
loop_
_entity.id
_entity.type
_entity.pdbx_description
1 polymer ?
#
loop_
_entity_poly.entity_id
_entity_poly.type
_entity_poly.pdbx_seq_one_letter_code
_entity_poly.pdbx_strand_id
1 'polypeptide(L)'
;MARQAANAPLVIDLPALTVDYDRDGTAYVGSVPVAELGAVVGTDLSPLSLKADQIDWLTEAGIQSVQLTNRPDQLLLVVNGHTLPRLMWDDASLNAGAELLQKIIAQSELPTDSTALLPVIANFGGGITLRFAGESETAAMPLLEQPHAAATAAQAAYLDLISAPPQITIDVFYQPDGRWHVDGLDATAWEAIMPLPWERLNLDGEVMAFLQANEIREFVLRSNQQGLFLAVNGEVLPHLDWSNGELLNLITLAEEGQIIADQFENSATVTSLVATGKRLLPLVQVTVFQLRIHFPTE
;
A
#
# COMPACT_ATOMS: atom_id res chain seq x y z
N MET A 1 0.61 -14.09 -50.55
CA MET A 1 1.26 -13.34 -49.46
C MET A 1 0.17 -12.84 -48.52
N ALA A 2 -0.12 -13.59 -47.46
CA ALA A 2 -1.08 -13.19 -46.43
C ALA A 2 -0.30 -12.46 -45.31
N ARG A 3 -0.73 -11.25 -44.96
CA ARG A 3 -0.19 -10.49 -43.82
C ARG A 3 -0.64 -11.15 -42.53
N GLN A 4 0.35 -11.47 -41.70
CA GLN A 4 0.23 -11.84 -40.30
C GLN A 4 -0.63 -10.81 -39.55
N ALA A 5 -1.74 -11.24 -38.96
CA ALA A 5 -2.43 -10.47 -37.94
C ALA A 5 -1.56 -10.51 -36.68
N ALA A 6 -1.14 -9.33 -36.23
CA ALA A 6 -0.43 -9.17 -34.97
C ALA A 6 -1.34 -9.58 -33.82
N ASN A 7 -0.83 -10.43 -32.93
CA ASN A 7 -1.42 -10.69 -31.61
C ASN A 7 -1.43 -9.38 -30.82
N ALA A 8 -2.56 -8.68 -30.77
CA ALA A 8 -2.81 -7.67 -29.75
C ALA A 8 -3.34 -8.40 -28.51
N PRO A 9 -2.78 -8.18 -27.31
CA PRO A 9 -3.35 -8.73 -26.08
C PRO A 9 -4.77 -8.17 -25.91
N LEU A 10 -5.72 -9.06 -25.67
CA LEU A 10 -7.12 -8.71 -25.46
C LEU A 10 -7.26 -7.96 -24.12
N VAL A 11 -7.12 -6.64 -24.14
CA VAL A 11 -7.51 -5.79 -23.01
C VAL A 11 -9.03 -5.75 -22.97
N ILE A 12 -9.64 -6.51 -22.07
CA ILE A 12 -11.09 -6.47 -21.85
C ILE A 12 -11.37 -5.25 -20.97
N ASP A 13 -11.83 -4.16 -21.58
CA ASP A 13 -12.30 -2.97 -20.87
C ASP A 13 -13.72 -3.23 -20.36
N LEU A 14 -13.82 -3.62 -19.08
CA LEU A 14 -15.11 -3.90 -18.44
C LEU A 14 -15.71 -2.60 -17.88
N PRO A 15 -17.04 -2.40 -17.98
CA PRO A 15 -17.69 -1.30 -17.28
C PRO A 15 -17.44 -1.42 -15.78
N ALA A 16 -17.25 -0.28 -15.10
CA ALA A 16 -17.04 -0.26 -13.66
C ALA A 16 -18.21 -0.95 -12.94
N LEU A 17 -17.88 -1.98 -12.16
CA LEU A 17 -18.86 -2.76 -11.40
C LEU A 17 -19.18 -2.01 -10.10
N THR A 18 -20.44 -1.69 -9.86
CA THR A 18 -20.88 -1.17 -8.56
C THR A 18 -21.47 -2.31 -7.74
N VAL A 19 -20.95 -2.48 -6.53
CA VAL A 19 -21.42 -3.42 -5.52
C VAL A 19 -21.95 -2.61 -4.34
N ASP A 20 -23.25 -2.71 -4.08
CA ASP A 20 -23.91 -2.07 -2.95
C ASP A 20 -24.02 -3.06 -1.80
N TYR A 21 -23.67 -2.64 -0.59
CA TYR A 21 -23.81 -3.42 0.64
C TYR A 21 -24.91 -2.82 1.50
N ASP A 22 -25.85 -3.67 1.93
CA ASP A 22 -26.82 -3.29 2.95
C ASP A 22 -26.22 -3.34 4.38
N ARG A 23 -27.04 -3.01 5.38
CA ARG A 23 -26.63 -3.03 6.80
C ARG A 23 -26.31 -4.43 7.33
N ASP A 24 -26.84 -5.48 6.71
CA ASP A 24 -26.57 -6.85 7.10
C ASP A 24 -25.28 -7.39 6.42
N GLY A 25 -24.68 -6.60 5.52
CA GLY A 25 -23.48 -6.95 4.76
C GLY A 25 -23.76 -7.77 3.49
N THR A 26 -25.02 -7.85 3.08
CA THR A 26 -25.41 -8.49 1.82
C THR A 26 -24.97 -7.62 0.64
N ALA A 27 -24.20 -8.22 -0.27
CA ALA A 27 -23.72 -7.56 -1.48
C ALA A 27 -24.74 -7.66 -2.63
N TYR A 28 -24.94 -6.55 -3.35
CA TYR A 28 -25.83 -6.43 -4.51
C TYR A 28 -25.11 -5.83 -5.71
N VAL A 29 -25.44 -6.27 -6.92
CA VAL A 29 -25.10 -5.57 -8.16
C VAL A 29 -26.41 -5.10 -8.79
N GLY A 30 -26.67 -3.80 -8.76
CA GLY A 30 -27.98 -3.26 -9.10
C GLY A 30 -29.03 -3.73 -8.08
N SER A 31 -30.01 -4.53 -8.51
CA SER A 31 -31.05 -5.08 -7.62
C SER A 31 -30.91 -6.59 -7.37
N VAL A 32 -29.79 -7.20 -7.80
CA VAL A 32 -29.57 -8.64 -7.71
C VAL A 32 -28.53 -8.95 -6.64
N PRO A 33 -28.83 -9.81 -5.65
CA PRO A 33 -27.83 -10.28 -4.68
C PRO A 33 -26.66 -10.98 -5.38
N VAL A 34 -25.43 -10.68 -4.97
CA VAL A 34 -24.21 -11.28 -5.55
C VAL A 34 -24.17 -12.80 -5.39
N ALA A 35 -24.72 -13.33 -4.28
CA ALA A 35 -24.85 -14.76 -4.07
C ALA A 35 -25.71 -15.45 -5.17
N GLU A 36 -26.72 -14.77 -5.70
CA GLU A 36 -27.55 -15.27 -6.80
C GLU A 36 -26.80 -15.24 -8.14
N LEU A 37 -25.93 -14.24 -8.34
CA LEU A 37 -25.06 -14.18 -9.54
C LEU A 37 -24.06 -15.34 -9.58
N GLY A 38 -23.59 -15.81 -8.41
CA GLY A 38 -22.71 -16.97 -8.31
C GLY A 38 -23.29 -18.23 -8.96
N ALA A 39 -24.60 -18.43 -8.81
CA ALA A 39 -25.31 -19.55 -9.46
C ALA A 39 -25.32 -19.43 -10.99
N VAL A 40 -25.25 -18.21 -11.54
CA VAL A 40 -25.21 -17.95 -12.99
C VAL A 40 -23.81 -18.19 -13.57
N VAL A 41 -22.76 -17.78 -12.85
CA VAL A 41 -21.36 -17.93 -13.29
C VAL A 41 -20.72 -19.25 -12.84
N GLY A 42 -21.46 -20.11 -12.13
CA GLY A 42 -20.99 -21.41 -11.66
C GLY A 42 -19.90 -21.32 -10.58
N THR A 43 -19.84 -20.23 -9.83
CA THR A 43 -18.84 -19.96 -8.79
C THR A 43 -19.53 -19.49 -7.51
N ASP A 44 -19.09 -19.96 -6.35
CA ASP A 44 -19.58 -19.44 -5.08
C ASP A 44 -19.03 -18.03 -4.84
N LEU A 45 -19.93 -17.04 -4.84
CA LEU A 45 -19.61 -15.63 -4.59
C LEU A 45 -20.01 -15.18 -3.17
N SER A 46 -20.49 -16.10 -2.32
CA SER A 46 -20.80 -15.79 -0.92
C SER A 46 -19.64 -15.20 -0.11
N PRO A 47 -18.34 -15.47 -0.40
CA PRO A 47 -17.24 -14.80 0.28
C PRO A 47 -17.13 -13.29 -0.01
N LEU A 48 -17.87 -12.76 -0.99
CA LEU A 48 -17.89 -11.33 -1.30
C LEU A 48 -18.84 -10.55 -0.38
N SER A 49 -19.73 -11.22 0.35
CA SER A 49 -20.54 -10.58 1.39
C SER A 49 -19.68 -10.22 2.58
N LEU A 50 -19.96 -9.07 3.18
CA LEU A 50 -19.34 -8.64 4.42
C LEU A 50 -20.20 -9.08 5.59
N LYS A 51 -19.60 -9.17 6.78
CA LYS A 51 -20.37 -9.38 8.00
C LYS A 51 -20.90 -8.03 8.51
N ALA A 52 -22.01 -8.05 9.26
CA ALA A 52 -22.59 -6.84 9.83
C ALA A 52 -21.60 -6.03 10.68
N ASP A 53 -20.74 -6.68 11.48
CA ASP A 53 -19.69 -6.02 12.27
C ASP A 53 -18.65 -5.30 11.39
N GLN A 54 -18.41 -5.78 10.17
CA GLN A 54 -17.55 -5.10 9.21
C GLN A 54 -18.24 -3.90 8.58
N ILE A 55 -19.54 -3.97 8.31
CA ILE A 55 -20.33 -2.82 7.84
C ILE A 55 -20.43 -1.75 8.92
N ASP A 56 -20.70 -2.14 10.16
CA ASP A 56 -20.72 -1.24 11.31
C ASP A 56 -19.37 -0.55 11.45
N TRP A 57 -18.25 -1.29 11.43
CA TRP A 57 -16.92 -0.69 11.49
C TRP A 57 -16.64 0.30 10.35
N LEU A 58 -16.99 -0.05 9.10
CA LEU A 58 -16.80 0.84 7.95
C LEU A 58 -17.65 2.11 8.08
N THR A 59 -18.91 1.99 8.51
CA THR A 59 -19.83 3.11 8.63
C THR A 59 -19.49 4.00 9.84
N GLU A 60 -19.08 3.44 10.98
CA GLU A 60 -18.56 4.16 12.14
C GLU A 60 -17.25 4.90 11.81
N ALA A 61 -16.41 4.29 10.98
CA ALA A 61 -15.23 4.92 10.39
C ALA A 61 -15.56 6.02 9.37
N GLY A 62 -16.84 6.27 9.08
CA GLY A 62 -17.30 7.26 8.11
C GLY A 62 -17.09 6.86 6.65
N ILE A 63 -16.74 5.60 6.37
CA ILE A 63 -16.50 5.08 5.02
C ILE A 63 -17.85 4.76 4.36
N GLN A 64 -18.16 5.51 3.30
CA GLN A 64 -19.39 5.38 2.51
C GLN A 64 -19.14 4.69 1.18
N SER A 65 -17.96 4.91 0.59
CA SER A 65 -17.57 4.25 -0.66
C SER A 65 -16.08 3.98 -0.75
N VAL A 66 -15.76 2.89 -1.44
CA VAL A 66 -14.41 2.49 -1.81
C VAL A 66 -14.40 2.16 -3.29
N GLN A 67 -13.60 2.85 -4.08
CA GLN A 67 -13.39 2.54 -5.49
C GLN A 67 -12.00 2.00 -5.70
N LEU A 68 -11.92 0.81 -6.29
CA LEU A 68 -10.68 0.19 -6.71
C LEU A 68 -10.64 0.23 -8.23
N THR A 69 -9.65 0.90 -8.81
CA THR A 69 -9.42 0.88 -10.25
C THR A 69 -8.07 0.26 -10.53
N ASN A 70 -8.09 -0.85 -11.26
CA ASN A 70 -6.89 -1.52 -11.69
C ASN A 70 -6.58 -1.18 -13.15
N ARG A 71 -5.32 -0.83 -13.42
CA ARG A 71 -4.77 -0.56 -14.75
C ARG A 71 -3.49 -1.37 -14.94
N PRO A 72 -2.98 -1.53 -16.18
CA PRO A 72 -1.80 -2.36 -16.43
C PRO A 72 -0.55 -1.99 -15.63
N ASP A 73 -0.43 -0.74 -15.19
CA ASP A 73 0.73 -0.16 -14.50
C ASP A 73 0.41 0.39 -13.10
N GLN A 74 -0.86 0.32 -12.66
CA GLN A 74 -1.26 0.90 -11.37
C GLN A 74 -2.55 0.34 -10.77
N LEU A 75 -2.59 0.35 -9.44
CA LEU A 75 -3.79 0.20 -8.63
C LEU A 75 -4.12 1.53 -7.96
N LEU A 76 -5.31 2.03 -8.24
CA LEU A 76 -5.85 3.26 -7.67
C LEU A 76 -6.94 2.90 -6.66
N LEU A 77 -6.79 3.40 -5.44
CA LEU A 77 -7.79 3.30 -4.38
C LEU A 77 -8.37 4.69 -4.09
N VAL A 78 -9.68 4.81 -4.10
CA VAL A 78 -10.42 6.03 -3.76
C VAL A 78 -11.36 5.71 -2.62
N VAL A 79 -11.30 6.45 -1.52
CA VAL A 79 -12.20 6.27 -0.37
C VAL A 79 -12.96 7.57 -0.16
N ASN A 80 -14.28 7.53 -0.13
CA ASN A 80 -15.11 8.74 0.01
C ASN A 80 -14.78 9.86 -0.99
N GLY A 81 -14.38 9.51 -2.21
CA GLY A 81 -13.95 10.48 -3.23
C GLY A 81 -12.50 10.97 -3.08
N HIS A 82 -11.80 10.63 -2.01
CA HIS A 82 -10.38 10.93 -1.81
C HIS A 82 -9.49 9.86 -2.44
N THR A 83 -8.63 10.27 -3.37
CA THR A 83 -7.60 9.38 -3.93
C THR A 83 -6.49 9.12 -2.92
N LEU A 84 -6.22 7.85 -2.62
CA LEU A 84 -5.12 7.38 -1.77
C LEU A 84 -3.84 7.14 -2.58
N PRO A 85 -2.66 7.01 -1.92
CA PRO A 85 -1.43 6.64 -2.60
C PRO A 85 -1.62 5.40 -3.49
N ARG A 86 -1.09 5.49 -4.70
CA ARG A 86 -1.30 4.50 -5.76
C ARG A 86 -0.22 3.43 -5.66
N LEU A 87 -0.59 2.16 -5.83
CA LEU A 87 0.42 1.14 -6.07
C LEU A 87 0.78 1.20 -7.55
N MET A 88 2.05 1.40 -7.86
CA MET A 88 2.58 1.54 -9.22
C MET A 88 3.55 0.41 -9.51
N TRP A 89 3.58 -0.06 -10.75
CA TRP A 89 4.55 -1.04 -11.22
C TRP A 89 4.80 -0.90 -12.73
N ASP A 90 5.91 -1.46 -13.15
CA ASP A 90 6.24 -1.78 -14.53
C ASP A 90 6.51 -3.29 -14.64
N ASP A 91 6.79 -3.79 -15.84
CA ASP A 91 7.05 -5.22 -16.06
C ASP A 91 8.22 -5.74 -15.21
N ALA A 92 9.29 -4.95 -15.06
CA ALA A 92 10.48 -5.35 -14.32
C ALA A 92 10.17 -5.48 -12.83
N SER A 93 9.57 -4.44 -12.24
CA SER A 93 9.22 -4.41 -10.81
C SER A 93 8.15 -5.41 -10.44
N LEU A 94 7.16 -5.64 -11.29
CA LEU A 94 6.15 -6.66 -11.05
C LEU A 94 6.75 -8.06 -11.06
N ASN A 95 7.67 -8.35 -11.99
CA ASN A 95 8.41 -9.62 -12.02
C ASN A 95 9.28 -9.79 -10.77
N ALA A 96 10.05 -8.77 -10.39
CA ALA A 96 10.87 -8.81 -9.18
C ALA A 96 10.02 -9.05 -7.91
N GLY A 97 8.87 -8.39 -7.80
CA GLY A 97 7.90 -8.62 -6.72
C GLY A 97 7.33 -10.04 -6.72
N ALA A 98 6.99 -10.57 -7.90
CA ALA A 98 6.50 -11.93 -8.06
C ALA A 98 7.53 -12.98 -7.64
N GLU A 99 8.79 -12.81 -8.06
CA GLU A 99 9.90 -13.70 -7.70
C GLU A 99 10.17 -13.69 -6.19
N LEU A 100 10.19 -12.51 -5.56
CA LEU A 100 10.35 -12.40 -4.11
C LEU A 100 9.18 -13.08 -3.37
N LEU A 101 7.94 -12.83 -3.80
CA LEU A 101 6.77 -13.43 -3.18
C LEU A 101 6.79 -14.96 -3.31
N GLN A 102 7.20 -15.49 -4.46
CA GLN A 102 7.37 -16.94 -4.66
C GLN A 102 8.41 -17.53 -3.69
N LYS A 103 9.55 -16.87 -3.49
CA LYS A 103 10.58 -17.29 -2.53
C LYS A 103 10.03 -17.35 -1.11
N ILE A 104 9.24 -16.34 -0.70
CA ILE A 104 8.59 -16.29 0.61
C ILE A 104 7.56 -17.41 0.76
N ILE A 105 6.67 -17.59 -0.23
CA ILE A 105 5.63 -18.63 -0.19
C ILE A 105 6.25 -20.02 -0.12
N ALA A 106 7.27 -20.30 -0.95
CA ALA A 106 7.93 -21.60 -1.03
C ALA A 106 8.59 -22.06 0.28
N GLN A 107 8.94 -21.11 1.16
CA GLN A 107 9.51 -21.40 2.48
C GLN A 107 8.51 -21.23 3.62
N SER A 108 7.25 -20.95 3.29
CA SER A 108 6.15 -20.83 4.25
C SER A 108 5.18 -22.00 4.15
N GLU A 109 4.30 -22.15 5.13
CA GLU A 109 3.17 -23.08 5.07
C GLU A 109 1.97 -22.52 4.27
N LEU A 110 2.13 -21.39 3.57
CA LEU A 110 1.05 -20.77 2.81
C LEU A 110 0.67 -21.59 1.57
N PRO A 111 -0.62 -21.60 1.17
CA PRO A 111 -1.05 -22.26 -0.04
C PRO A 111 -0.34 -21.71 -1.30
N THR A 112 0.21 -22.60 -2.11
CA THR A 112 0.95 -22.30 -3.36
C THR A 112 0.11 -21.61 -4.44
N ASP A 113 -1.22 -21.68 -4.32
CA ASP A 113 -2.17 -21.13 -5.29
C ASP A 113 -2.28 -19.60 -5.25
N SER A 114 -1.68 -18.96 -4.24
CA SER A 114 -1.68 -17.49 -4.06
C SER A 114 -0.92 -16.72 -5.15
N THR A 115 -0.03 -17.38 -5.90
CA THR A 115 0.71 -16.78 -7.03
C THR A 115 -0.15 -16.65 -8.30
N ALA A 116 -1.27 -17.38 -8.38
CA ALA A 116 -2.17 -17.36 -9.53
C ALA A 116 -2.92 -16.02 -9.71
N LEU A 117 -2.92 -15.15 -8.68
CA LEU A 117 -3.59 -13.86 -8.70
C LEU A 117 -2.77 -12.76 -9.38
N LEU A 118 -1.44 -12.89 -9.45
CA LEU A 118 -0.57 -11.85 -10.03
C LEU A 118 -0.87 -11.56 -11.51
N PRO A 119 -1.05 -12.57 -12.39
CA PRO A 119 -1.44 -12.31 -13.78
C PRO A 119 -2.84 -11.70 -13.91
N VAL A 120 -3.75 -11.98 -12.97
CA VAL A 120 -5.08 -11.38 -12.95
C VAL A 120 -4.99 -9.90 -12.63
N ILE A 121 -4.19 -9.51 -11.63
CA ILE A 121 -3.92 -8.10 -11.29
C ILE A 121 -3.23 -7.37 -12.45
N ALA A 122 -2.29 -7.99 -13.16
CA ALA A 122 -1.63 -7.32 -14.28
C ALA A 122 -2.54 -7.09 -15.50
N ASN A 123 -3.51 -7.99 -15.73
CA ASN A 123 -4.29 -8.03 -16.97
C ASN A 123 -5.77 -7.62 -16.82
N PHE A 124 -6.24 -7.34 -15.60
CA PHE A 124 -7.61 -6.92 -15.36
C PHE A 124 -7.75 -5.39 -15.42
N GLY A 125 -8.18 -4.86 -16.57
CA GLY A 125 -8.59 -3.47 -16.68
C GLY A 125 -10.04 -3.30 -16.22
N GLY A 126 -10.26 -3.00 -14.95
CA GLY A 126 -11.61 -2.88 -14.40
C GLY A 126 -11.66 -2.06 -13.13
N GLY A 127 -12.74 -1.30 -12.98
CA GLY A 127 -13.08 -0.58 -11.76
C GLY A 127 -14.13 -1.33 -10.95
N ILE A 128 -13.96 -1.43 -9.64
CA ILE A 128 -14.98 -1.89 -8.69
C ILE A 128 -15.28 -0.74 -7.74
N THR A 129 -16.55 -0.38 -7.60
CA THR A 129 -17.02 0.58 -6.60
C THR A 129 -17.86 -0.16 -5.57
N LEU A 130 -17.37 -0.18 -4.34
CA LEU A 130 -18.10 -0.67 -3.17
C LEU A 130 -18.81 0.51 -2.52
N ARG A 131 -20.09 0.35 -2.20
CA ARG A 131 -20.89 1.35 -1.48
C ARG A 131 -21.50 0.72 -0.25
N PHE A 132 -21.44 1.41 0.88
CA PHE A 132 -21.93 0.92 2.16
C PHE A 132 -23.15 1.73 2.60
N ALA A 133 -24.20 1.04 3.06
CA ALA A 133 -25.39 1.68 3.57
C ALA A 133 -25.07 2.48 4.85
N GLY A 134 -25.15 3.81 4.78
CA GLY A 134 -24.75 4.69 5.89
C GLY A 134 -25.45 6.04 5.87
N GLU A 135 -25.19 6.88 4.87
CA GLU A 135 -25.88 8.15 4.68
C GLU A 135 -25.87 8.49 3.17
N SER A 136 -27.07 8.64 2.59
CA SER A 136 -27.38 8.94 1.18
C SER A 136 -27.10 7.85 0.14
N GLU A 137 -28.06 6.94 0.00
CA GLU A 137 -28.12 5.86 -1.02
C GLU A 137 -28.21 6.35 -2.49
N THR A 138 -28.17 7.65 -2.76
CA THR A 138 -28.53 8.20 -4.09
C THR A 138 -27.58 9.22 -4.71
N ALA A 139 -26.50 9.63 -4.05
CA ALA A 139 -25.50 10.49 -4.69
C ALA A 139 -24.31 9.65 -5.15
N ALA A 140 -24.04 9.63 -6.45
CA ALA A 140 -22.71 9.29 -6.93
C ALA A 140 -21.73 10.24 -6.23
N MET A 141 -20.89 9.72 -5.33
CA MET A 141 -19.89 10.56 -4.66
C MET A 141 -18.94 11.08 -5.73
N PRO A 142 -18.84 12.41 -5.92
CA PRO A 142 -17.91 12.95 -6.89
C PRO A 142 -16.48 12.61 -6.44
N LEU A 143 -15.63 12.26 -7.41
CA LEU A 143 -14.20 12.26 -7.17
C LEU A 143 -13.80 13.67 -6.74
N LEU A 144 -13.20 13.80 -5.56
CA LEU A 144 -12.73 15.08 -5.08
C LEU A 144 -11.48 15.48 -5.86
N GLU A 145 -11.31 16.80 -6.08
CA GLU A 145 -10.10 17.30 -6.73
C GLU A 145 -8.86 16.83 -5.96
N GLN A 146 -7.88 16.29 -6.70
CA GLN A 146 -6.63 15.87 -6.07
C GLN A 146 -5.93 17.09 -5.47
N PRO A 147 -5.37 16.97 -4.26
CA PRO A 147 -4.75 18.10 -3.56
C PRO A 147 -3.36 18.45 -4.12
N HIS A 148 -3.06 18.11 -5.38
CA HIS A 148 -1.75 18.27 -6.00
C HIS A 148 -1.25 19.71 -5.89
N ALA A 149 -2.08 20.70 -6.24
CA ALA A 149 -1.71 22.11 -6.14
C ALA A 149 -1.36 22.53 -4.69
N ALA A 150 -2.13 22.05 -3.71
CA ALA A 150 -1.89 22.33 -2.30
C ALA A 150 -0.60 21.64 -1.80
N ALA A 151 -0.36 20.38 -2.20
CA ALA A 151 0.85 19.64 -1.88
C ALA A 151 2.09 20.31 -2.49
N THR A 152 2.05 20.68 -3.77
CA THR A 152 3.14 21.37 -4.45
C THR A 152 3.44 22.72 -3.81
N ALA A 153 2.40 23.50 -3.46
CA ALA A 153 2.58 24.78 -2.77
C ALA A 153 3.24 24.61 -1.38
N ALA A 154 2.80 23.62 -0.60
CA ALA A 154 3.38 23.32 0.71
C ALA A 154 4.84 22.85 0.61
N GLN A 155 5.17 22.03 -0.39
CA GLN A 155 6.53 21.58 -0.67
C GLN A 155 7.44 22.75 -1.07
N ALA A 156 6.97 23.61 -1.98
CA ALA A 156 7.73 24.79 -2.42
C ALA A 156 8.02 25.73 -1.24
N ALA A 157 7.00 26.04 -0.43
CA ALA A 157 7.16 26.88 0.76
C ALA A 157 8.15 26.29 1.78
N TYR A 158 8.18 24.97 1.92
CA TYR A 158 9.15 24.31 2.80
C TYR A 158 10.57 24.32 2.22
N LEU A 159 10.74 24.08 0.92
CA LEU A 159 12.05 24.16 0.26
C LEU A 159 12.65 25.56 0.31
N ASP A 160 11.82 26.62 0.20
CA ASP A 160 12.27 28.00 0.38
C ASP A 160 12.87 28.26 1.78
N LEU A 161 12.41 27.52 2.80
CA LEU A 161 12.93 27.64 4.17
C LEU A 161 14.30 26.98 4.34
N ILE A 162 14.53 25.83 3.68
CA ILE A 162 15.71 24.98 3.91
C ILE A 162 16.73 25.01 2.76
N SER A 163 16.45 25.72 1.66
CA SER A 163 17.30 25.94 0.47
C SER A 163 17.65 24.69 -0.36
N ALA A 164 17.60 23.49 0.21
CA ALA A 164 17.76 22.22 -0.51
C ALA A 164 17.00 21.09 0.21
N PRO A 165 16.49 20.08 -0.51
CA PRO A 165 15.87 18.92 0.11
C PRO A 165 16.89 18.17 1.00
N PRO A 166 16.53 17.81 2.25
CA PRO A 166 17.44 17.07 3.11
C PRO A 166 17.61 15.65 2.56
N GLN A 167 18.84 15.13 2.63
CA GLN A 167 19.16 13.77 2.24
C GLN A 167 19.58 12.99 3.47
N ILE A 168 18.89 11.89 3.75
CA ILE A 168 19.17 11.00 4.88
C ILE A 168 19.45 9.62 4.30
N THR A 169 20.69 9.15 4.46
CA THR A 169 21.07 7.78 4.11
C THR A 169 21.50 7.06 5.37
N ILE A 170 20.92 5.89 5.63
CA ILE A 170 21.30 5.00 6.73
C ILE A 170 21.68 3.66 6.12
N ASP A 171 22.90 3.19 6.38
CA ASP A 171 23.36 1.87 5.99
C ASP A 171 23.44 0.98 7.24
N VAL A 172 22.61 -0.06 7.28
CA VAL A 172 22.56 -1.08 8.32
C VAL A 172 23.26 -2.32 7.79
N PHE A 173 24.17 -2.90 8.57
CA PHE A 173 24.90 -4.11 8.20
C PHE A 173 24.58 -5.21 9.19
N TYR A 174 24.06 -6.33 8.69
CA TYR A 174 23.87 -7.54 9.47
C TYR A 174 25.10 -8.44 9.41
N GLN A 175 25.35 -9.12 10.52
CA GLN A 175 26.36 -10.15 10.69
C GLN A 175 25.73 -11.54 10.50
N PRO A 176 26.52 -12.61 10.27
CA PRO A 176 25.99 -13.96 10.11
C PRO A 176 25.20 -14.48 11.32
N ASP A 177 25.44 -13.92 12.51
CA ASP A 177 24.72 -14.25 13.74
C ASP A 177 23.42 -13.43 13.94
N GLY A 178 23.03 -12.63 12.94
CA GLY A 178 21.81 -11.82 12.96
C GLY A 178 21.92 -10.50 13.72
N ARG A 179 23.08 -10.17 14.31
CA ARG A 179 23.31 -8.85 14.92
C ARG A 179 23.58 -7.80 13.86
N TRP A 180 23.22 -6.56 14.15
CA TRP A 180 23.39 -5.44 13.22
C TRP A 180 24.29 -4.35 13.78
N HIS A 181 24.82 -3.52 12.87
CA HIS A 181 25.45 -2.25 13.22
C HIS A 181 25.13 -1.16 12.19
N VAL A 182 25.21 0.09 12.64
CA VAL A 182 25.17 1.30 11.81
C VAL A 182 26.37 2.16 12.19
N ASP A 183 27.18 2.57 11.22
CA ASP A 183 28.42 3.35 11.45
C ASP A 183 29.36 2.74 12.51
N GLY A 184 29.38 1.40 12.60
CA GLY A 184 30.19 0.65 13.56
C GLY A 184 29.62 0.62 14.99
N LEU A 185 28.45 1.22 15.23
CA LEU A 185 27.72 1.14 16.49
C LEU A 185 26.70 0.00 16.44
N ASP A 186 26.76 -0.89 17.44
CA ASP A 186 25.81 -1.98 17.63
C ASP A 186 24.60 -1.53 18.46
N ALA A 187 23.66 -2.46 18.69
CA ALA A 187 22.46 -2.19 19.49
C ALA A 187 22.76 -1.65 20.90
N THR A 188 23.80 -2.16 21.58
CA THR A 188 24.18 -1.71 22.94
C THR A 188 24.66 -0.26 22.91
N ALA A 189 25.50 0.08 21.94
CA ALA A 189 25.99 1.45 21.78
C ALA A 189 24.85 2.42 21.42
N TRP A 190 23.92 2.00 20.56
CA TRP A 190 22.73 2.79 20.24
C TRP A 190 21.78 2.96 21.41
N GLU A 191 21.63 1.97 22.29
CA GLU A 191 20.78 2.07 23.49
C GLU A 191 21.32 3.10 24.49
N ALA A 192 22.64 3.21 24.60
CA ALA A 192 23.28 4.24 25.41
C ALA A 192 23.02 5.67 24.90
N ILE A 193 22.80 5.84 23.59
CA ILE A 193 22.52 7.14 22.95
C ILE A 193 21.02 7.43 22.97
N MET A 194 20.22 6.45 22.59
CA MET A 194 18.77 6.52 22.51
C MET A 194 18.21 5.28 23.22
N PRO A 195 17.63 5.42 24.43
CA PRO A 195 17.23 4.30 25.29
C PRO A 195 15.96 3.62 24.74
N LEU A 196 16.13 2.94 23.61
CA LEU A 196 15.18 2.07 22.95
C LEU A 196 15.77 0.66 22.91
N PRO A 197 14.93 -0.39 22.97
CA PRO A 197 15.37 -1.78 22.93
C PRO A 197 15.78 -2.18 21.50
N TRP A 198 16.93 -1.70 21.06
CA TRP A 198 17.50 -1.86 19.72
C TRP A 198 17.86 -3.30 19.38
N GLU A 199 18.11 -4.14 20.38
CA GLU A 199 18.37 -5.58 20.20
C GLU A 199 17.20 -6.32 19.55
N ARG A 200 15.97 -5.78 19.62
CA ARG A 200 14.80 -6.37 18.94
C ARG A 200 14.88 -6.31 17.42
N LEU A 201 15.83 -5.56 16.87
CA LEU A 201 16.11 -5.55 15.44
C LEU A 201 17.10 -6.65 15.03
N ASN A 202 17.67 -7.41 15.98
CA ASN A 202 18.45 -8.59 15.61
C ASN A 202 17.56 -9.60 14.87
N LEU A 203 18.06 -10.16 13.79
CA LEU A 203 17.38 -11.21 13.04
C LEU A 203 17.70 -12.57 13.66
N ASP A 204 16.71 -13.46 13.68
CA ASP A 204 16.95 -14.84 14.11
C ASP A 204 17.67 -15.64 13.02
N GLY A 205 18.13 -16.84 13.39
CA GLY A 205 18.85 -17.72 12.48
C GLY A 205 18.01 -18.25 11.32
N GLU A 206 16.68 -18.32 11.47
CA GLU A 206 15.78 -18.78 10.41
C GLU A 206 15.67 -17.71 9.30
N VAL A 207 15.49 -16.45 9.68
CA VAL A 207 15.51 -15.32 8.75
C VAL A 207 16.88 -15.21 8.06
N MET A 208 17.98 -15.35 8.81
CA MET A 208 19.33 -15.32 8.22
C MET A 208 19.55 -16.45 7.21
N ALA A 209 19.10 -17.67 7.53
CA ALA A 209 19.17 -18.81 6.63
C ALA A 209 18.31 -18.60 5.37
N PHE A 210 17.09 -18.04 5.52
CA PHE A 210 16.24 -17.67 4.40
C PHE A 210 16.95 -16.68 3.46
N LEU A 211 17.53 -15.61 4.01
CA LEU A 211 18.20 -14.57 3.23
C LEU A 211 19.37 -15.17 2.43
N GLN A 212 20.19 -16.00 3.08
CA GLN A 212 21.31 -16.69 2.45
C GLN A 212 20.85 -17.67 1.36
N ALA A 213 19.88 -18.54 1.67
CA ALA A 213 19.37 -19.54 0.73
C ALA A 213 18.73 -18.92 -0.53
N ASN A 214 18.24 -17.69 -0.43
CA ASN A 214 17.62 -16.96 -1.54
C ASN A 214 18.54 -15.92 -2.20
N GLU A 215 19.81 -15.89 -1.80
CA GLU A 215 20.83 -14.94 -2.24
C GLU A 215 20.40 -13.46 -2.06
N ILE A 216 19.66 -13.15 -0.99
CA ILE A 216 19.26 -11.78 -0.65
C ILE A 216 20.42 -11.12 0.09
N ARG A 217 21.02 -10.13 -0.56
CA ARG A 217 22.21 -9.40 -0.11
C ARG A 217 21.89 -7.99 0.35
N GLU A 218 20.85 -7.40 -0.24
CA GLU A 218 20.49 -6.01 0.05
C GLU A 218 18.97 -5.82 0.04
N PHE A 219 18.45 -5.08 1.02
CA PHE A 219 17.18 -4.37 0.93
C PHE A 219 17.44 -2.87 0.89
N VAL A 220 16.73 -2.15 0.02
CA VAL A 220 16.74 -0.68 0.00
C VAL A 220 15.32 -0.17 0.14
N LEU A 221 15.04 0.54 1.23
CA LEU A 221 13.81 1.33 1.40
C LEU A 221 14.13 2.79 1.10
N ARG A 222 13.46 3.38 0.12
CA ARG A 222 13.64 4.78 -0.27
C ARG A 222 12.32 5.50 -0.25
N SER A 223 12.30 6.72 0.26
CA SER A 223 11.14 7.61 0.24
C SER A 223 11.53 8.99 -0.31
N ASN A 224 10.67 9.62 -1.10
CA ASN A 224 10.86 10.96 -1.65
C ASN A 224 9.51 11.62 -2.03
N GLN A 225 9.58 12.73 -2.79
CA GLN A 225 8.40 13.46 -3.29
C GLN A 225 7.44 12.62 -4.13
N GLN A 226 7.95 11.59 -4.81
CA GLN A 226 7.15 10.73 -5.68
C GLN A 226 6.48 9.63 -4.86
N GLY A 227 7.20 8.99 -3.94
CA GLY A 227 6.71 7.75 -3.36
C GLY A 227 7.62 7.03 -2.37
N LEU A 228 7.17 5.84 -1.97
CA LEU A 228 7.90 4.84 -1.21
C LEU A 228 8.29 3.68 -2.13
N PHE A 229 9.59 3.42 -2.23
CA PHE A 229 10.18 2.40 -3.07
C PHE A 229 10.89 1.37 -2.19
N LEU A 230 10.66 0.10 -2.46
CA LEU A 230 11.44 -1.00 -1.90
C LEU A 230 12.22 -1.64 -3.04
N ALA A 231 13.47 -2.01 -2.80
CA ALA A 231 14.26 -2.79 -3.73
C ALA A 231 14.95 -3.95 -3.01
N VAL A 232 15.16 -5.04 -3.74
CA VAL A 232 15.91 -6.22 -3.27
C VAL A 232 17.01 -6.50 -4.27
N ASN A 233 18.26 -6.57 -3.81
CA ASN A 233 19.42 -6.80 -4.68
C ASN A 233 19.50 -5.84 -5.89
N GLY A 234 19.05 -4.59 -5.72
CA GLY A 234 19.00 -3.58 -6.78
C GLY A 234 17.76 -3.59 -7.66
N GLU A 235 16.91 -4.63 -7.59
CA GLU A 235 15.65 -4.70 -8.33
C GLU A 235 14.54 -4.00 -7.54
N VAL A 236 13.95 -2.95 -8.13
CA VAL A 236 12.85 -2.19 -7.52
C VAL A 236 11.58 -3.02 -7.58
N LEU A 237 10.84 -3.09 -6.48
CA LEU A 237 9.54 -3.76 -6.37
C LEU A 237 8.40 -2.79 -6.70
N PRO A 238 7.13 -3.26 -6.83
CA PRO A 238 5.98 -2.37 -6.91
C PRO A 238 6.00 -1.36 -5.75
N HIS A 239 5.70 -0.11 -6.05
CA HIS A 239 5.97 1.02 -5.16
C HIS A 239 4.71 1.84 -4.90
N LEU A 240 4.68 2.57 -3.80
CA LEU A 240 3.58 3.50 -3.49
C LEU A 240 3.92 4.87 -4.05
N ASP A 241 3.04 5.46 -4.85
CA ASP A 241 3.15 6.81 -5.39
C ASP A 241 2.15 7.75 -4.73
N TRP A 242 2.62 8.94 -4.35
CA TRP A 242 1.83 10.02 -3.77
C TRP A 242 2.17 11.39 -4.38
N SER A 243 2.67 11.38 -5.62
CA SER A 243 3.16 12.56 -6.31
C SER A 243 2.08 13.63 -6.56
N ASN A 244 0.79 13.25 -6.49
CA ASN A 244 -0.34 14.16 -6.64
C ASN A 244 -0.94 14.63 -5.30
N GLY A 245 -0.19 14.49 -4.21
CA GLY A 245 -0.60 14.93 -2.88
C GLY A 245 -1.52 13.95 -2.17
N GLU A 246 -1.61 12.70 -2.61
CA GLU A 246 -2.48 11.67 -2.03
C GLU A 246 -2.25 11.44 -0.52
N LEU A 247 -1.05 11.74 0.01
CA LEU A 247 -0.81 11.73 1.46
C LEU A 247 -1.64 12.76 2.23
N LEU A 248 -1.98 13.91 1.62
CA LEU A 248 -2.91 14.87 2.23
C LEU A 248 -4.30 14.27 2.34
N ASN A 249 -4.76 13.57 1.30
CA ASN A 249 -6.04 12.87 1.30
C ASN A 249 -6.10 11.79 2.38
N LEU A 250 -5.02 11.02 2.56
CA LEU A 250 -4.94 10.01 3.63
C LEU A 250 -5.09 10.65 5.02
N ILE A 251 -4.46 11.81 5.23
CA ILE A 251 -4.58 12.57 6.49
C ILE A 251 -5.99 13.14 6.65
N THR A 252 -6.59 13.69 5.59
CA THR A 252 -7.98 14.19 5.62
C THR A 252 -8.95 13.07 5.97
N LEU A 253 -8.82 11.91 5.35
CA LEU A 253 -9.64 10.73 5.68
C LEU A 253 -9.44 10.27 7.13
N ALA A 254 -8.23 10.38 7.68
CA ALA A 254 -7.97 10.08 9.09
C ALA A 254 -8.57 11.13 10.06
N GLU A 255 -8.86 12.34 9.60
CA GLU A 255 -9.57 13.37 10.38
C GLU A 255 -11.07 13.26 10.29
N GLU A 256 -11.57 13.00 9.08
CA GLU A 256 -13.00 12.84 8.80
C GLU A 256 -13.51 11.51 9.34
N GLY A 257 -12.69 10.46 9.22
CA GLY A 257 -13.01 9.12 9.67
C GLY A 257 -12.52 8.85 11.09
N GLN A 258 -13.27 8.02 11.81
CA GLN A 258 -12.83 7.47 13.11
C GLN A 258 -11.88 6.26 12.95
N ILE A 259 -11.34 6.02 11.74
CA ILE A 259 -10.51 4.84 11.37
C ILE A 259 -9.36 4.60 12.36
N ILE A 260 -8.74 5.68 12.86
CA ILE A 260 -7.64 5.59 13.82
C ILE A 260 -8.16 5.62 15.26
N ALA A 261 -9.34 6.17 15.54
CA ALA A 261 -9.87 6.32 16.90
C ALA A 261 -10.12 4.98 17.60
N ASP A 262 -10.57 3.93 16.90
CA ASP A 262 -10.92 2.66 17.55
C ASP A 262 -9.70 1.79 17.90
N GLN A 263 -8.58 1.97 17.20
CA GLN A 263 -7.31 1.28 17.48
C GLN A 263 -6.56 1.90 18.66
N PHE A 264 -6.92 3.12 19.06
CA PHE A 264 -6.28 3.86 20.13
C PHE A 264 -7.31 4.21 21.18
N GLU A 265 -7.16 3.68 22.40
CA GLU A 265 -8.08 3.91 23.54
C GLU A 265 -8.37 5.39 23.87
N ASN A 266 -7.64 6.34 23.25
CA ASN A 266 -7.73 7.77 23.50
C ASN A 266 -7.76 8.58 22.17
N SER A 267 -8.91 9.16 21.85
CA SER A 267 -9.13 10.03 20.69
C SER A 267 -8.25 11.30 20.69
N ALA A 268 -7.78 11.75 21.86
CA ALA A 268 -6.81 12.86 21.94
C ALA A 268 -5.42 12.45 21.41
N THR A 269 -5.03 11.19 21.58
CA THR A 269 -3.79 10.64 21.00
C THR A 269 -3.88 10.65 19.48
N VAL A 270 -5.01 10.23 18.92
CA VAL A 270 -5.25 10.24 17.46
C VAL A 270 -5.20 11.65 16.90
N THR A 271 -5.89 12.60 17.54
CA THR A 271 -5.86 14.01 17.14
C THR A 271 -4.42 14.56 17.14
N SER A 272 -3.62 14.22 18.16
CA SER A 272 -2.22 14.62 18.25
C SER A 272 -1.34 13.97 17.18
N LEU A 273 -1.57 12.68 16.86
CA LEU A 273 -0.84 11.97 15.82
C LEU A 273 -1.13 12.55 14.45
N VAL A 274 -2.40 12.81 14.14
CA VAL A 274 -2.82 13.43 12.88
C VAL A 274 -2.24 14.84 12.74
N ALA A 275 -2.31 15.66 13.80
CA ALA A 275 -1.70 16.98 13.81
C ALA A 275 -0.17 16.94 13.62
N THR A 276 0.49 15.92 14.18
CA THR A 276 1.93 15.68 13.99
C THR A 276 2.22 15.25 12.56
N GLY A 277 1.43 14.32 12.00
CA GLY A 277 1.51 13.89 10.61
C GLY A 277 1.40 15.07 9.64
N LYS A 278 0.40 15.94 9.82
CA LYS A 278 0.25 17.19 9.04
C LYS A 278 1.48 18.08 9.10
N ARG A 279 2.04 18.26 10.29
CA ARG A 279 3.21 19.12 10.49
C ARG A 279 4.46 18.54 9.82
N LEU A 280 4.62 17.22 9.86
CA LEU A 280 5.77 16.54 9.29
C LEU A 280 5.60 16.23 7.80
N LEU A 281 4.39 16.29 7.26
CA LEU A 281 4.14 15.90 5.88
C LEU A 281 5.00 16.67 4.88
N PRO A 282 5.16 18.01 4.94
CA PRO A 282 6.04 18.71 4.01
C PRO A 282 7.49 18.20 4.10
N LEU A 283 7.99 17.95 5.32
CA LEU A 283 9.31 17.37 5.53
C LEU A 283 9.40 15.98 4.88
N VAL A 284 8.44 15.09 5.14
CA VAL A 284 8.41 13.73 4.56
C VAL A 284 8.37 13.80 3.04
N GLN A 285 7.56 14.70 2.48
CA GLN A 285 7.43 14.85 1.04
C GLN A 285 8.72 15.36 0.42
N VAL A 286 9.45 16.30 1.03
CA VAL A 286 10.68 16.82 0.41
C VAL A 286 11.93 16.00 0.74
N THR A 287 11.95 15.25 1.84
CA THR A 287 13.15 14.53 2.29
C THR A 287 13.42 13.36 1.35
N VAL A 288 14.65 13.26 0.86
CA VAL A 288 15.11 12.03 0.23
C VAL A 288 15.66 11.15 1.33
N PHE A 289 14.86 10.18 1.75
CA PHE A 289 15.26 9.19 2.75
C PHE A 289 15.64 7.88 2.06
N GLN A 290 16.71 7.25 2.53
CA GLN A 290 17.13 5.95 2.07
C GLN A 290 17.71 5.14 3.23
N LEU A 291 17.11 3.98 3.49
CA LEU A 291 17.64 2.95 4.37
C LEU A 291 18.14 1.80 3.49
N ARG A 292 19.43 1.50 3.55
CA ARG A 292 19.99 0.30 2.94
C ARG A 292 20.33 -0.70 4.03
N ILE A 293 19.95 -1.94 3.81
CA ILE A 293 20.21 -3.05 4.73
C ILE A 293 21.06 -4.06 3.97
N HIS A 294 22.27 -4.30 4.45
CA HIS A 294 23.24 -5.20 3.88
C HIS A 294 23.27 -6.51 4.67
N PHE A 295 23.21 -7.62 3.95
CA PHE A 295 23.34 -8.97 4.53
C PHE A 295 24.66 -9.60 4.12
N PRO A 296 25.24 -10.45 4.98
CA PRO A 296 26.49 -11.11 4.68
C PRO A 296 26.29 -12.11 3.53
N THR A 297 27.21 -12.10 2.57
CA THR A 297 27.39 -13.19 1.60
C THR A 297 28.35 -14.20 2.19
N GLU A 298 28.09 -15.50 2.01
CA GLU A 298 29.05 -16.56 2.36
C GLU A 298 30.42 -16.37 1.70
#